data_AF-E2CN50-F1
#
_entry.id   AF-E2CN50-F1
#
_cell.length_a   1.000
_cell.length_b   1.000
_cell.length_c   1.000
_cell.angle_alpha   90.00
_cell.angle_beta   90.00
_cell.angle_gamma   90.00
#
_symmetry.space_group_name_H-M   'P 1'
#
loop_
_entity.id
_entity.type
_entity.pdbx_description
1 polymer ?
#
loop_
_entity_poly.entity_id
_entity_poly.type
_entity_poly.pdbx_seq_one_letter_code
_entity_poly.pdbx_strand_id
1 'polypeptide(L)' 'MSEFDDVDRANALAEREREAGIRHVTSGMETVSARTTCVDCGDPIPLRRRELVAGAVRCAPCQQDHEQGWN' A
#
# COMPACT_ATOMS: atom_id res chain seq x y z
N MET A 1 12.02 25.95 35.16
CA MET A 1 12.13 25.79 33.70
C MET A 1 11.18 24.66 33.36
N SER A 2 9.94 24.97 33.02
CA SER A 2 8.98 23.93 32.60
C SER A 2 9.52 23.36 31.29
N GLU A 3 9.99 22.12 31.24
CA GLU A 3 9.18 20.89 31.35
C GLU A 3 8.12 20.93 30.26
N PHE A 4 8.39 20.14 29.20
CA PHE A 4 7.51 19.83 28.07
C PHE A 4 6.05 20.11 28.39
N ASP A 5 5.45 21.07 27.70
CA ASP A 5 4.06 21.40 27.91
C ASP A 5 3.14 20.36 27.22
N ASP A 6 1.84 20.49 27.45
CA ASP A 6 0.86 19.58 26.85
C ASP A 6 0.88 19.61 25.31
N VAL A 7 1.32 20.72 24.70
CA VAL A 7 1.47 20.86 23.25
C VAL A 7 2.66 20.05 22.76
N ASP A 8 3.81 20.10 23.45
CA ASP A 8 4.97 19.29 23.12
C ASP A 8 4.65 17.80 23.19
N ARG A 9 3.89 17.38 24.21
CA ARG A 9 3.44 15.98 24.36
C ARG A 9 2.46 15.57 23.26
N ALA A 10 1.52 16.44 22.89
CA ALA A 10 0.57 16.17 21.81
C ALA A 10 1.28 16.03 20.46
N ASN A 11 2.25 16.89 20.16
CA ASN A 11 3.05 16.82 18.93
C ASN A 11 3.88 15.54 18.87
N ALA A 12 4.51 15.13 19.96
CA ALA A 12 5.28 13.88 20.01
C ALA A 12 4.40 12.64 19.78
N LEU A 13 3.15 12.66 20.26
CA LEU A 13 2.18 11.59 19.99
C LEU A 13 1.76 11.60 18.51
N ALA A 14 1.42 12.76 17.97
CA ALA A 14 1.00 12.91 16.57
C ALA A 14 2.07 12.44 15.59
N GLU A 15 3.35 12.77 15.83
CA GLU A 15 4.44 12.31 14.95
C GLU A 15 4.58 10.78 15.02
N ARG A 16 4.52 10.19 16.22
CA ARG A 16 4.60 8.73 16.38
C ARG A 16 3.47 8.01 15.63
N GLU A 17 2.25 8.52 15.73
CA GLU A 17 1.08 7.94 15.05
C GLU A 17 1.20 8.09 13.53
N ARG A 18 1.68 9.24 13.06
CA ARG A 18 1.96 9.50 11.65
C ARG A 18 2.99 8.52 11.09
N GLU A 19 4.13 8.37 11.75
CA GLU A 19 5.17 7.42 11.35
C GLU A 19 4.69 5.97 11.38
N ALA A 20 3.85 5.59 12.36
CA ALA A 20 3.26 4.27 12.43
C ALA A 20 2.31 4.00 11.26
N GLY A 21 1.47 4.97 10.91
CA GLY A 21 0.55 4.89 9.76
C GLY A 21 1.30 4.75 8.44
N ILE A 22 2.35 5.55 8.22
CA ILE A 22 3.20 5.45 7.02
C ILE A 22 3.83 4.06 6.95
N ARG A 23 4.46 3.59 8.03
CA ARG A 23 5.09 2.26 8.06
C ARG A 23 4.11 1.12 7.79
N HIS A 24 2.90 1.23 8.34
CA HIS A 24 1.85 0.23 8.12
C HIS A 24 1.49 0.12 6.63
N VAL A 25 1.26 1.25 5.96
CA VAL A 25 0.95 1.28 4.53
C VAL A 25 2.13 0.80 3.69
N THR A 26 3.35 1.26 3.97
CA THR A 26 4.52 0.91 3.14
C THR A 26 4.91 -0.56 3.28
N SER A 27 4.79 -1.16 4.46
CA SER A 27 5.12 -2.58 4.69
C SER A 27 4.23 -3.54 3.88
N GLY A 28 2.98 -3.18 3.64
CA GLY A 28 2.06 -3.95 2.79
C GLY A 28 2.43 -3.89 1.30
N MET A 29 2.97 -2.75 0.84
CA MET A 29 3.29 -2.50 -0.56
C MET A 29 4.48 -3.33 -1.06
N GLU A 30 5.50 -3.57 -0.22
CA GLU A 30 6.65 -4.43 -0.59
C GLU A 30 6.21 -5.86 -0.90
N THR A 31 5.34 -6.44 -0.07
CA THR A 31 4.84 -7.82 -0.25
C THR A 31 3.97 -7.94 -1.51
N VAL A 32 3.19 -6.91 -1.80
CA VAL A 32 2.32 -6.82 -2.97
C VAL A 32 3.12 -6.73 -4.28
N SER A 33 4.29 -6.09 -4.27
CA SER A 33 5.19 -6.03 -5.44
C SER A 33 5.74 -7.40 -5.87
N ALA A 34 5.86 -8.36 -4.95
CA ALA A 34 6.40 -9.68 -5.21
C ALA A 34 5.36 -10.70 -5.77
N ARG A 35 4.07 -10.34 -5.84
CA ARG A 35 3.02 -11.29 -6.23
C ARG A 35 3.09 -11.61 -7.72
N THR A 36 3.20 -12.89 -8.05
CA THR A 36 3.32 -13.40 -9.44
C THR A 36 1.96 -13.73 -10.06
N THR A 37 0.91 -13.86 -9.26
CA THR A 37 -0.41 -14.35 -9.65
C THR A 37 -1.53 -13.37 -9.29
N CYS A 38 -2.51 -13.28 -10.18
CA CYS A 38 -3.69 -12.44 -10.06
C CYS A 38 -4.55 -12.87 -8.87
N VAL A 39 -5.05 -11.91 -8.09
CA VAL A 39 -5.95 -12.17 -6.96
C VAL A 39 -7.35 -12.63 -7.37
N ASP A 40 -7.83 -12.26 -8.56
CA ASP A 40 -9.20 -12.54 -8.99
C ASP A 40 -9.30 -13.84 -9.82
N CYS A 41 -8.44 -13.98 -10.85
CA CYS A 41 -8.48 -15.15 -11.75
C CYS A 41 -7.42 -16.22 -11.43
N GLY A 42 -6.42 -15.93 -10.60
CA GLY A 42 -5.33 -16.86 -10.29
C GLY A 42 -4.25 -16.99 -11.37
N ASP A 43 -4.43 -16.35 -12.54
CA ASP A 43 -3.46 -16.41 -13.64
C ASP A 43 -2.15 -15.65 -13.34
N PRO A 44 -1.01 -16.05 -13.94
CA PRO A 44 0.24 -15.33 -13.79
C PRO A 44 0.14 -13.90 -14.35
N ILE A 45 0.58 -12.92 -13.56
CA ILE A 45 0.65 -11.51 -13.97
C ILE A 45 1.83 -11.34 -14.93
N PRO A 46 1.62 -10.81 -16.15
CA PRO A 46 2.69 -10.63 -17.13
C PRO A 46 3.84 -9.79 -16.57
N LEU A 47 5.10 -10.20 -16.85
CA LEU A 47 6.30 -9.51 -16.36
C LEU A 47 6.27 -8.01 -16.69
N ARG A 48 5.88 -7.67 -17.93
CA ARG A 48 5.70 -6.29 -18.40
C ARG A 48 4.79 -5.46 -17.49
N ARG A 49 3.76 -6.06 -16.88
CA ARG A 49 2.86 -5.36 -15.97
C ARG A 49 3.46 -5.19 -14.57
N ARG A 50 4.29 -6.12 -14.13
CA ARG A 50 5.02 -6.06 -12.85
C ARG A 50 6.15 -5.03 -12.90
N GLU A 51 6.76 -4.84 -14.06
CA GLU A 51 7.77 -3.81 -14.32
C GLU A 51 7.16 -2.41 -14.45
N LEU A 52 6.02 -2.28 -15.14
CA LEU A 52 5.35 -0.99 -15.34
C LEU A 52 4.56 -0.52 -14.12
N VAL A 53 4.02 -1.45 -13.33
CA VAL A 53 3.20 -1.16 -12.16
C VAL A 53 3.76 -1.92 -10.97
N ALA A 54 4.66 -1.26 -10.23
CA ALA A 54 5.18 -1.77 -8.98
C ALA A 54 4.01 -2.02 -8.00
N GLY A 55 3.76 -3.28 -7.65
CA GLY A 55 2.63 -3.67 -6.80
C GLY A 55 1.38 -4.17 -7.53
N ALA A 56 1.46 -4.51 -8.82
CA ALA A 56 0.33 -5.11 -9.52
C ALA A 56 -0.14 -6.42 -8.86
N VAL A 57 -1.35 -6.41 -8.29
CA VAL A 57 -2.01 -7.60 -7.70
C VAL A 57 -2.97 -8.31 -8.66
N ARG A 58 -3.31 -7.68 -9.79
CA ARG A 58 -4.25 -8.17 -10.79
C ARG A 58 -3.64 -8.20 -12.18
N CYS A 59 -4.11 -9.12 -13.02
CA CYS A 59 -3.79 -9.10 -14.44
C CYS A 59 -4.47 -7.89 -15.13
N ALA A 60 -4.01 -7.55 -16.34
CA ALA A 60 -4.56 -6.42 -17.11
C ALA A 60 -6.10 -6.47 -17.26
N PRO A 61 -6.72 -7.60 -17.67
CA PRO A 61 -8.18 -7.65 -17.82
C PRO A 61 -8.92 -7.48 -16.49
N CYS A 62 -8.55 -8.22 -15.43
CA CYS A 62 -9.22 -8.09 -14.12
C CYS A 62 -9.06 -6.68 -13.52
N GLN A 63 -7.93 -6.01 -13.76
CA GLN A 63 -7.77 -4.62 -13.34
C GLN A 63 -8.73 -3.69 -14.10
N GLN A 64 -8.92 -3.88 -15.40
CA GLN A 64 -9.88 -3.10 -16.18
C GLN A 64 -11.31 -3.33 -15.70
N ASP A 65 -11.70 -4.58 -15.43
CA ASP A 65 -13.04 -4.90 -14.93
C ASP A 65 -13.31 -4.20 -13.59
N HIS A 66 -12.32 -4.23 -12.68
CA HIS A 66 -12.38 -3.56 -11.38
C HIS A 66 -12.46 -2.02 -11.50
N GLU A 67 -11.74 -1.42 -12.45
CA GLU A 67 -11.75 0.04 -12.69
C GLU A 67 -13.02 0.52 -13.38
N GLN A 68 -13.59 -0.30 -14.27
CA GLN A 68 -14.82 0.00 -15.01
C GLN A 68 -16.08 -0.22 -14.16
N GLY A 69 -15.93 -0.72 -12.93
CA GLY A 69 -17.04 -0.95 -12.01
C GLY A 69 -17.89 -2.19 -12.37
N TRP A 70 -17.34 -3.12 -13.14
CA TRP A 70 -17.97 -4.42 -13.41
C TRP A 70 -17.63 -5.35 -12.24
N ASN A 71 -18.24 -5.09 -11.08
CA ASN A 71 -18.27 -5.99 -9.92
C ASN A 71 -19.62 -6.70 -9.87
#